data_AF-A0A524MWB7-F1
#
_entry.id   AF-A0A524MWB7-F1
#
_cell.length_a   1.000
_cell.length_b   1.000
_cell.length_c   1.000
_cell.angle_alpha   90.00
_cell.angle_beta   90.00
_cell.angle_gamma   90.00
#
_symmetry.space_group_name_H-M   'P 1'
#
loop_
_entity.id
_entity.type
_entity.pdbx_description
1 polymer ?
#
loop_
_entity_poly.entity_id
_entity_poly.type
_entity_poly.pdbx_seq_one_letter_code
_entity_poly.pdbx_strand_id
1 'polypeptide(L)'
;MQNDTRVQLLLKHGNSLPSETLIQALNPQATNYIKENPFAFIFACVLDRGTKTEIIWTLPYYIKETTGIFSPDYFNSLSNEAIYELLSSLPKKPRYLKAAPQTIKELSKIIINEYNGKTENLWKDKSAETLQKKLQTIHGVGPGIASMTILLLENTRGVFFSDYDHSKMDIKPDAHTTRVLFRLGFITEENTTLALHAARLINPGYPGEIDAPLWDIGRKWCVASSPLCDSCPLNTDCNYYNLKNHGNNSGSNVLDKQNKGLIILDQSSDQKSMDFESSYSDELSKEALGEFYYLIASFERELRDFIKGKLGLDFEKRIARDLSYIFDTLERRKRSDIRIGVDPESDLISYAGLGDYIQIVRKYPRLFSENAEDLGDVETFFKLLASQGRNPLMHCRVLSMQMFHTSKSAIAFLRQWMKRMR
;
A
#
# COMPACT_ATOMS: atom_id res chain seq x y z
N MET A 1 16.28 -1.85 -0.81
CA MET A 1 15.20 -2.80 -0.42
C MET A 1 14.93 -3.89 -1.46
N GLN A 2 15.43 -3.82 -2.71
CA GLN A 2 15.24 -4.91 -3.67
C GLN A 2 15.88 -6.24 -3.20
N ASN A 3 17.00 -6.17 -2.47
CA ASN A 3 17.67 -7.32 -1.84
C ASN A 3 17.06 -7.72 -0.48
N ASP A 4 15.87 -7.23 -0.12
CA ASP A 4 15.19 -7.58 1.13
C ASP A 4 14.61 -9.01 1.02
N THR A 5 14.99 -9.90 1.94
CA THR A 5 14.64 -11.32 1.87
C THR A 5 13.12 -11.56 1.82
N ARG A 6 12.30 -10.71 2.45
CA ARG A 6 10.82 -10.77 2.35
C ARG A 6 10.33 -10.50 0.95
N VAL A 7 10.96 -9.57 0.22
CA VAL A 7 10.65 -9.28 -1.19
C VAL A 7 11.08 -10.44 -2.07
N GLN A 8 12.27 -10.99 -1.85
CA GLN A 8 12.77 -12.15 -2.59
C GLN A 8 11.88 -13.40 -2.38
N LEU A 9 11.36 -13.61 -1.16
CA LEU A 9 10.39 -14.67 -0.87
C LEU A 9 9.02 -14.43 -1.54
N LEU A 10 8.53 -13.18 -1.59
CA LEU A 10 7.33 -12.82 -2.35
C LEU A 10 7.49 -13.11 -3.85
N LEU A 11 8.56 -12.62 -4.47
CA LEU A 11 8.87 -12.83 -5.88
C LEU A 11 9.05 -14.31 -6.21
N LYS A 12 9.74 -15.07 -5.34
CA LYS A 12 9.89 -16.52 -5.47
C LYS A 12 8.53 -17.26 -5.40
N HIS A 13 7.62 -16.84 -4.52
CA HIS A 13 6.26 -17.40 -4.50
C HIS A 13 5.49 -17.07 -5.78
N GLY A 14 5.58 -15.81 -6.25
CA GLY A 14 4.95 -15.36 -7.50
C GLY A 14 5.41 -16.17 -8.72
N ASN A 15 6.72 -16.35 -8.88
CA ASN A 15 7.33 -17.16 -9.93
C ASN A 15 7.00 -18.67 -9.86
N SER A 16 6.42 -19.13 -8.73
CA SER A 16 5.93 -20.52 -8.56
C SER A 16 4.40 -20.65 -8.68
N LEU A 17 3.68 -19.54 -8.86
CA LEU A 17 2.22 -19.49 -8.82
C LEU A 17 1.64 -19.82 -10.22
N PRO A 18 0.81 -20.87 -10.38
CA PRO A 18 0.16 -21.15 -11.66
C PRO A 18 -0.81 -20.02 -12.02
N SER A 19 -0.73 -19.51 -13.25
CA SER A 19 -1.57 -18.44 -13.82
C SER A 19 -3.08 -18.66 -13.58
N GLU A 20 -3.53 -19.91 -13.61
CA GLU A 20 -4.89 -20.35 -13.31
C GLU A 20 -5.40 -19.84 -11.96
N THR A 21 -4.51 -19.72 -10.97
CA THR A 21 -4.85 -19.33 -9.58
C THR A 21 -5.41 -17.91 -9.49
N LEU A 22 -5.08 -17.05 -10.47
CA LEU A 22 -5.49 -15.66 -10.54
C LEU A 22 -6.84 -15.45 -11.23
N ILE A 23 -7.25 -16.41 -12.08
CA ILE A 23 -8.49 -16.39 -12.88
C ILE A 23 -9.43 -17.57 -12.55
N GLN A 24 -9.25 -18.15 -11.36
CA GLN A 24 -9.95 -19.37 -10.95
C GLN A 24 -11.46 -19.11 -10.82
N ALA A 25 -12.28 -19.82 -11.61
CA ALA A 25 -13.73 -19.87 -11.46
C ALA A 25 -14.17 -20.99 -10.49
N LEU A 26 -15.47 -21.04 -10.17
CA LEU A 26 -16.08 -22.05 -9.30
C LEU A 26 -16.07 -23.47 -9.91
N ASN A 27 -15.74 -23.62 -11.21
CA ASN A 27 -15.61 -24.91 -11.88
C ASN A 27 -14.57 -24.82 -13.03
N PRO A 28 -13.96 -25.94 -13.46
CA PRO A 28 -12.91 -25.91 -14.49
C PRO A 28 -13.38 -25.44 -15.88
N GLN A 29 -14.63 -25.71 -16.26
CA GLN A 29 -15.18 -25.33 -17.57
C GLN A 29 -15.25 -23.80 -17.70
N ALA A 30 -15.67 -23.12 -16.64
CA ALA A 30 -15.66 -21.67 -16.56
C ALA A 30 -14.23 -21.08 -16.56
N THR A 31 -13.28 -21.69 -15.85
CA THR A 31 -11.86 -21.25 -15.87
C THR A 31 -11.27 -21.37 -17.28
N ASN A 32 -11.55 -22.46 -18.00
CA ASN A 32 -11.12 -22.62 -19.39
C ASN A 32 -11.80 -21.60 -20.32
N TYR A 33 -13.09 -21.31 -20.10
CA TYR A 33 -13.79 -20.29 -20.88
C TYR A 33 -13.20 -18.88 -20.72
N ILE A 34 -12.71 -18.52 -19.53
CA ILE A 34 -11.95 -17.28 -19.30
C ILE A 34 -10.60 -17.28 -20.04
N LYS A 35 -9.88 -18.41 -20.05
CA LYS A 35 -8.63 -18.54 -20.83
C LYS A 35 -8.89 -18.36 -22.32
N GLU A 36 -9.88 -19.07 -22.86
CA GLU A 36 -10.13 -19.17 -24.30
C GLU A 36 -10.81 -17.91 -24.88
N ASN A 37 -11.60 -17.17 -24.09
CA ASN A 37 -12.36 -16.02 -24.57
C ASN A 37 -11.85 -14.67 -23.98
N PRO A 38 -11.15 -13.84 -24.77
CA PRO A 38 -10.68 -12.52 -24.36
C PRO A 38 -11.79 -11.57 -23.86
N PHE A 39 -13.00 -11.66 -24.42
CA PHE A 39 -14.15 -10.86 -23.97
C PHE A 39 -14.66 -11.34 -22.60
N ALA A 40 -14.68 -12.65 -22.36
CA ALA A 40 -15.05 -13.22 -21.05
C ALA A 40 -14.04 -12.81 -19.96
N PHE A 41 -12.74 -12.80 -20.28
CA PHE A 41 -11.69 -12.30 -19.40
C PHE A 41 -11.92 -10.84 -19.00
N ILE A 42 -12.05 -9.91 -19.96
CA ILE A 42 -12.19 -8.48 -19.62
C ILE A 42 -13.54 -8.17 -18.94
N PHE A 43 -14.62 -8.87 -19.31
CA PHE A 43 -15.92 -8.78 -18.65
C PHE A 43 -15.83 -9.14 -17.16
N ALA A 44 -15.08 -10.20 -16.82
CA ALA A 44 -14.85 -10.57 -15.43
C ALA A 44 -13.99 -9.53 -14.71
N CYS A 45 -12.88 -9.06 -15.30
CA CYS A 45 -12.02 -8.03 -14.72
C CYS A 45 -12.80 -6.76 -14.30
N VAL A 46 -13.64 -6.19 -15.18
CA VAL A 46 -14.39 -4.95 -14.87
C VAL A 46 -15.53 -5.15 -13.85
N LEU A 47 -15.88 -6.40 -13.53
CA LEU A 47 -16.90 -6.75 -12.55
C LEU A 47 -16.33 -7.27 -11.21
N ASP A 48 -15.02 -7.54 -11.10
CA ASP A 48 -14.44 -8.06 -9.86
C ASP A 48 -14.24 -6.98 -8.80
N ARG A 49 -15.35 -6.66 -8.14
CA ARG A 49 -15.43 -5.67 -7.07
C ARG A 49 -16.31 -6.15 -5.92
N GLY A 50 -15.68 -6.31 -4.75
CA GLY A 50 -16.33 -6.45 -3.45
C GLY A 50 -17.03 -7.79 -3.16
N THR A 51 -16.80 -8.82 -3.98
CA THR A 51 -17.27 -10.20 -3.76
C THR A 51 -16.10 -11.19 -3.85
N LYS A 52 -16.36 -12.50 -3.78
CA LYS A 52 -15.36 -13.53 -4.08
C LYS A 52 -15.05 -13.54 -5.58
N THR A 53 -13.77 -13.44 -5.95
CA THR A 53 -13.32 -13.38 -7.35
C THR A 53 -13.85 -14.56 -8.17
N GLU A 54 -13.92 -15.75 -7.55
CA GLU A 54 -14.31 -17.00 -8.20
C GLU A 54 -15.77 -16.96 -8.69
N ILE A 55 -16.63 -16.19 -8.01
CA ILE A 55 -18.01 -15.94 -8.46
C ILE A 55 -18.00 -15.17 -9.79
N ILE A 56 -17.14 -14.15 -9.91
CA ILE A 56 -17.09 -13.24 -11.06
C ILE A 56 -16.51 -13.94 -12.29
N TRP A 57 -15.40 -14.68 -12.14
CA TRP A 57 -14.84 -15.51 -13.21
C TRP A 57 -15.81 -16.60 -13.70
N THR A 58 -16.82 -16.97 -12.92
CA THR A 58 -17.87 -17.92 -13.33
C THR A 58 -18.98 -17.28 -14.18
N LEU A 59 -19.22 -15.96 -14.07
CA LEU A 59 -20.37 -15.30 -14.70
C LEU A 59 -20.40 -15.43 -16.24
N PRO A 60 -19.29 -15.23 -16.99
CA PRO A 60 -19.31 -15.37 -18.45
C PRO A 60 -19.77 -16.75 -18.92
N TYR A 61 -19.31 -17.81 -18.26
CA TYR A 61 -19.70 -19.17 -18.55
C TYR A 61 -21.18 -19.42 -18.24
N TYR A 62 -21.66 -19.03 -17.06
CA TYR A 62 -23.08 -19.19 -16.72
C TYR A 62 -24.01 -18.38 -17.64
N ILE A 63 -23.60 -17.21 -18.12
CA ILE A 63 -24.38 -16.49 -19.14
C ILE A 63 -24.39 -17.28 -20.45
N LYS A 64 -23.22 -17.69 -20.96
CA LYS A 64 -23.09 -18.50 -22.19
C LYS A 64 -23.94 -19.78 -22.15
N GLU A 65 -24.01 -20.47 -21.02
CA GLU A 65 -24.84 -21.67 -20.85
C GLU A 65 -26.35 -21.35 -20.78
N THR A 66 -26.72 -20.18 -20.25
CA THR A 66 -28.13 -19.75 -20.11
C THR A 66 -28.71 -19.20 -21.42
N THR A 67 -27.89 -18.53 -22.23
CA THR A 67 -28.33 -17.77 -23.42
C THR A 67 -27.89 -18.39 -24.75
N GLY A 68 -26.91 -19.30 -24.72
CA GLY A 68 -26.19 -19.79 -25.90
C GLY A 68 -25.24 -18.77 -26.55
N ILE A 69 -25.25 -17.50 -26.13
CA ILE A 69 -24.56 -16.37 -26.78
C ILE A 69 -23.87 -15.49 -25.74
N PHE A 70 -22.58 -15.24 -25.93
CA PHE A 70 -21.79 -14.32 -25.11
C PHE A 70 -20.81 -13.54 -26.01
N SER A 71 -21.17 -12.31 -26.37
CA SER A 71 -20.39 -11.41 -27.24
C SER A 71 -20.65 -9.95 -26.91
N PRO A 72 -19.80 -9.00 -27.34
CA PRO A 72 -20.06 -7.57 -27.20
C PRO A 72 -21.41 -7.16 -27.82
N ASP A 73 -21.72 -7.65 -29.02
CA ASP A 73 -22.92 -7.30 -29.78
C ASP A 73 -24.20 -7.72 -29.06
N TYR A 74 -24.20 -8.91 -28.44
CA TYR A 74 -25.30 -9.40 -27.62
C TYR A 74 -25.62 -8.42 -26.48
N PHE A 75 -24.63 -8.07 -25.65
CA PHE A 75 -24.83 -7.12 -24.56
C PHE A 75 -25.09 -5.69 -25.03
N ASN A 76 -24.58 -5.28 -26.19
CA ASN A 76 -24.91 -3.98 -26.77
C ASN A 76 -26.36 -3.90 -27.24
N SER A 77 -26.95 -5.01 -27.72
CA SER A 77 -28.35 -5.08 -28.14
C SER A 77 -29.36 -5.02 -26.98
N LEU A 78 -29.01 -5.59 -25.82
CA LEU A 78 -29.89 -5.66 -24.65
C LEU A 78 -30.08 -4.28 -23.97
N SER A 79 -31.21 -4.04 -23.31
CA SER A 79 -31.35 -2.89 -22.41
C SER A 79 -30.60 -3.11 -21.08
N ASN A 80 -30.41 -2.06 -20.27
CA ASN A 80 -29.80 -2.22 -18.94
C ASN A 80 -30.65 -3.12 -18.03
N GLU A 81 -31.96 -3.03 -18.18
CA GLU A 81 -32.98 -3.80 -17.46
C GLU A 81 -32.92 -5.28 -17.90
N ALA A 82 -32.81 -5.55 -19.20
CA ALA A 82 -32.64 -6.92 -19.69
C ALA A 82 -31.33 -7.57 -19.21
N ILE A 83 -30.23 -6.81 -19.12
CA ILE A 83 -28.98 -7.30 -18.52
C ILE A 83 -29.12 -7.47 -17.00
N TYR A 84 -29.87 -6.59 -16.32
CA TYR A 84 -30.15 -6.72 -14.89
C TYR A 84 -30.96 -7.99 -14.59
N GLU A 85 -32.01 -8.29 -15.38
CA GLU A 85 -32.81 -9.50 -15.22
C GLU A 85 -32.01 -10.77 -15.56
N LEU A 86 -31.18 -10.73 -16.63
CA LEU A 86 -30.24 -11.80 -16.95
C LEU A 86 -29.28 -12.08 -15.79
N LEU A 87 -28.63 -11.06 -15.21
CA LEU A 87 -27.78 -11.23 -14.04
C LEU A 87 -28.58 -11.63 -12.78
N SER A 88 -29.87 -11.27 -12.71
CA SER A 88 -30.77 -11.62 -11.61
C SER A 88 -31.25 -13.07 -11.66
N SER A 89 -31.30 -13.71 -12.83
CA SER A 89 -31.62 -15.13 -12.95
C SER A 89 -30.45 -16.05 -12.59
N LEU A 90 -29.19 -15.61 -12.76
CA LEU A 90 -28.00 -16.46 -12.57
C LEU A 90 -27.88 -17.06 -11.15
N PRO A 91 -27.39 -18.32 -11.01
CA PRO A 91 -27.18 -18.97 -9.69
C PRO A 91 -26.18 -18.26 -8.77
N LYS A 92 -25.29 -17.43 -9.34
CA LYS A 92 -24.32 -16.58 -8.62
C LYS A 92 -24.31 -15.21 -9.28
N LYS A 93 -24.01 -14.16 -8.50
CA LYS A 93 -24.31 -12.76 -8.86
C LYS A 93 -23.16 -11.83 -8.47
N PRO A 94 -22.89 -10.75 -9.24
CA PRO A 94 -21.99 -9.69 -8.80
C PRO A 94 -22.62 -8.91 -7.64
N ARG A 95 -21.80 -8.41 -6.69
CA ARG A 95 -22.30 -7.62 -5.54
C ARG A 95 -23.02 -6.34 -5.97
N TYR A 96 -22.50 -5.68 -7.00
CA TYR A 96 -23.03 -4.41 -7.51
C TYR A 96 -24.04 -4.66 -8.66
N LEU A 97 -25.00 -5.55 -8.43
CA LEU A 97 -25.96 -6.04 -9.43
C LEU A 97 -26.69 -4.91 -10.20
N LYS A 98 -27.03 -3.80 -9.53
CA LYS A 98 -27.68 -2.62 -10.16
C LYS A 98 -26.74 -1.79 -11.06
N ALA A 99 -25.42 -1.86 -10.85
CA ALA A 99 -24.44 -1.09 -11.62
C ALA A 99 -23.75 -1.91 -12.72
N ALA A 100 -23.75 -3.24 -12.60
CA ALA A 100 -23.16 -4.15 -13.58
C ALA A 100 -23.70 -3.97 -15.01
N PRO A 101 -25.01 -3.74 -15.27
CA PRO A 101 -25.52 -3.48 -16.61
C PRO A 101 -24.82 -2.33 -17.33
N GLN A 102 -24.63 -1.20 -16.65
CA GLN A 102 -23.95 -0.03 -17.23
C GLN A 102 -22.49 -0.37 -17.59
N THR A 103 -21.74 -0.96 -16.65
CA THR A 103 -20.35 -1.43 -16.88
C THR A 103 -20.27 -2.36 -18.10
N ILE A 104 -21.19 -3.31 -18.23
CA ILE A 104 -21.24 -4.28 -19.32
C ILE A 104 -21.56 -3.60 -20.66
N LYS A 105 -22.55 -2.70 -20.70
CA LYS A 105 -22.92 -1.98 -21.93
C LYS A 105 -21.81 -1.04 -22.40
N GLU A 106 -21.14 -0.35 -21.49
CA GLU A 106 -20.04 0.57 -21.82
C GLU A 106 -18.81 -0.19 -22.34
N LEU A 107 -18.38 -1.26 -21.64
CA LEU A 107 -17.35 -2.18 -22.14
C LEU A 107 -17.69 -2.69 -23.55
N SER A 108 -18.92 -3.19 -23.74
CA SER A 108 -19.34 -3.77 -25.02
C SER A 108 -19.32 -2.73 -26.16
N LYS A 109 -19.80 -1.51 -25.90
CA LYS A 109 -19.73 -0.39 -26.86
C LYS A 109 -18.30 -0.01 -27.21
N ILE A 110 -17.39 0.03 -26.23
CA ILE A 110 -15.98 0.33 -26.46
C ILE A 110 -15.35 -0.75 -27.38
N ILE A 111 -15.57 -2.03 -27.09
CA ILE A 111 -15.04 -3.13 -27.92
C ILE A 111 -15.58 -3.07 -29.36
N ILE A 112 -16.87 -2.81 -29.55
CA ILE A 112 -17.46 -2.68 -30.89
C ILE A 112 -16.93 -1.45 -31.63
N ASN A 113 -17.10 -0.26 -31.03
CA ASN A 113 -16.94 1.02 -31.72
C ASN A 113 -15.48 1.46 -31.87
N GLU A 114 -14.61 1.15 -30.91
CA GLU A 114 -13.21 1.59 -30.92
C GLU A 114 -12.24 0.49 -31.34
N TYR A 115 -12.65 -0.78 -31.19
CA TYR A 115 -11.77 -1.94 -31.40
C TYR A 115 -12.28 -2.94 -32.47
N ASN A 116 -13.33 -2.56 -33.21
CA ASN A 116 -13.94 -3.34 -34.30
C ASN A 116 -14.41 -4.74 -33.86
N GLY A 117 -14.99 -4.86 -32.66
CA GLY A 117 -15.50 -6.09 -32.06
C GLY A 117 -14.43 -7.03 -31.49
N LYS A 118 -13.14 -6.79 -31.80
CA LYS A 118 -12.01 -7.64 -31.38
C LYS A 118 -11.45 -7.16 -30.06
N THR A 119 -11.68 -7.92 -29.00
CA THR A 119 -11.35 -7.49 -27.63
C THR A 119 -9.85 -7.35 -27.40
N GLU A 120 -9.05 -8.19 -28.06
CA GLU A 120 -7.60 -8.22 -27.94
C GLU A 120 -6.94 -6.89 -28.35
N ASN A 121 -7.55 -6.15 -29.28
CA ASN A 121 -7.08 -4.83 -29.71
C ASN A 121 -7.12 -3.77 -28.59
N LEU A 122 -7.84 -4.02 -27.48
CA LEU A 122 -7.87 -3.17 -26.29
C LEU A 122 -6.49 -3.04 -25.65
N TRP A 123 -5.70 -4.12 -25.64
CA TRP A 123 -4.36 -4.18 -25.05
C TRP A 123 -3.24 -4.45 -26.05
N LYS A 124 -3.53 -5.06 -27.22
CA LYS A 124 -2.52 -5.36 -28.24
C LYS A 124 -1.88 -4.08 -28.76
N ASP A 125 -0.55 -4.03 -28.73
CA ASP A 125 0.26 -2.89 -29.20
C ASP A 125 -0.12 -1.58 -28.46
N LYS A 126 -0.31 -1.65 -27.14
CA LYS A 126 -0.62 -0.52 -26.24
C LYS A 126 0.31 -0.52 -25.03
N SER A 127 0.66 0.67 -24.53
CA SER A 127 1.32 0.83 -23.23
C SER A 127 0.32 0.58 -22.09
N ALA A 128 0.84 0.17 -20.92
CA ALA A 128 0.03 -0.05 -19.73
C ALA A 128 -0.70 1.23 -19.32
N GLU A 129 -0.05 2.38 -19.43
CA GLU A 129 -0.64 3.70 -19.15
C GLU A 129 -1.85 4.01 -20.08
N THR A 130 -1.78 3.64 -21.37
CA THR A 130 -2.87 3.84 -22.33
C THR A 130 -4.06 2.94 -21.98
N LEU A 131 -3.79 1.68 -21.68
CA LEU A 131 -4.79 0.70 -21.27
C LEU A 131 -5.44 1.09 -19.94
N GLN A 132 -4.67 1.50 -18.93
CA GLN A 132 -5.18 1.92 -17.62
C GLN A 132 -6.13 3.12 -17.74
N LYS A 133 -5.81 4.09 -18.62
CA LYS A 133 -6.67 5.24 -18.92
C LYS A 133 -7.97 4.83 -19.61
N LYS A 134 -7.91 3.93 -20.61
CA LYS A 134 -9.10 3.41 -21.30
C LYS A 134 -10.01 2.61 -20.36
N LEU A 135 -9.45 1.74 -19.53
CA LEU A 135 -10.22 0.96 -18.55
C LEU A 135 -10.98 1.87 -17.58
N GLN A 136 -10.35 2.96 -17.13
CA GLN A 136 -10.96 3.95 -16.23
C GLN A 136 -12.07 4.81 -16.88
N THR A 137 -12.34 4.71 -18.18
CA THR A 137 -13.54 5.34 -18.78
C THR A 137 -14.80 4.47 -18.63
N ILE A 138 -14.68 3.24 -18.10
CA ILE A 138 -15.81 2.31 -17.91
C ILE A 138 -16.42 2.52 -16.53
N HIS A 139 -17.74 2.66 -16.44
CA HIS A 139 -18.47 2.86 -15.20
C HIS A 139 -18.09 1.83 -14.12
N GLY A 140 -17.55 2.33 -13.00
CA GLY A 140 -17.20 1.54 -11.84
C GLY A 140 -15.80 0.91 -11.87
N VAL A 141 -15.02 1.12 -12.93
CA VAL A 141 -13.62 0.68 -13.05
C VAL A 141 -12.69 1.79 -12.51
N GLY A 142 -12.35 1.70 -11.23
CA GLY A 142 -11.36 2.59 -10.60
C GLY A 142 -9.91 2.15 -10.88
N PRO A 143 -8.91 2.96 -10.49
CA PRO A 143 -7.48 2.67 -10.72
C PRO A 143 -7.05 1.25 -10.32
N GLY A 144 -7.49 0.75 -9.15
CA GLY A 144 -7.12 -0.58 -8.69
C GLY A 144 -7.65 -1.73 -9.56
N ILE A 145 -8.85 -1.59 -10.15
CA ILE A 145 -9.39 -2.59 -11.10
C ILE A 145 -8.63 -2.50 -12.43
N ALA A 146 -8.29 -1.29 -12.87
CA ALA A 146 -7.49 -1.09 -14.06
C ALA A 146 -6.07 -1.69 -13.91
N SER A 147 -5.36 -1.42 -12.82
CA SER A 147 -4.05 -2.04 -12.52
C SER A 147 -4.13 -3.56 -12.48
N MET A 148 -5.09 -4.13 -11.72
CA MET A 148 -5.33 -5.58 -11.66
C MET A 148 -5.54 -6.20 -13.05
N THR A 149 -6.32 -5.54 -13.91
CA THR A 149 -6.57 -6.01 -15.28
C THR A 149 -5.27 -6.10 -16.09
N ILE A 150 -4.37 -5.13 -15.93
CA ILE A 150 -3.07 -5.07 -16.63
C ILE A 150 -2.15 -6.19 -16.10
N LEU A 151 -2.04 -6.36 -14.78
CA LEU A 151 -1.23 -7.42 -14.17
C LEU A 151 -1.73 -8.82 -14.59
N LEU A 152 -3.06 -9.03 -14.63
CA LEU A 152 -3.67 -10.27 -15.08
C LEU A 152 -3.41 -10.55 -16.57
N LEU A 153 -3.29 -9.53 -17.41
CA LEU A 153 -2.98 -9.71 -18.84
C LEU A 153 -1.58 -10.28 -19.06
N GLU A 154 -0.58 -9.81 -18.31
CA GLU A 154 0.76 -10.43 -18.35
C GLU A 154 0.71 -11.85 -17.77
N ASN A 155 0.26 -11.97 -16.51
CA ASN A 155 0.30 -13.22 -15.77
C ASN A 155 -0.53 -14.37 -16.40
N THR A 156 -1.54 -14.07 -17.23
CA THR A 156 -2.47 -15.09 -17.75
C THR A 156 -2.70 -15.10 -19.26
N ARG A 157 -2.26 -14.07 -20.00
CA ARG A 157 -2.48 -13.98 -21.46
C ARG A 157 -1.21 -13.80 -22.29
N GLY A 158 -0.03 -13.79 -21.68
CA GLY A 158 1.24 -13.62 -22.40
C GLY A 158 1.39 -12.25 -23.05
N VAL A 159 0.70 -11.22 -22.53
CA VAL A 159 0.99 -9.83 -22.84
C VAL A 159 2.30 -9.46 -22.15
N PHE A 160 3.09 -8.58 -22.77
CA PHE A 160 4.31 -8.05 -22.17
C PHE A 160 4.30 -6.53 -22.33
N PHE A 161 4.33 -5.80 -21.22
CA PHE A 161 4.56 -4.37 -21.20
C PHE A 161 6.05 -4.06 -21.03
N SER A 162 6.47 -2.84 -21.32
CA SER A 162 7.89 -2.47 -21.25
C SER A 162 8.39 -2.25 -19.83
N ASP A 163 9.70 -2.33 -19.56
CA ASP A 163 10.30 -1.97 -18.27
C ASP A 163 9.86 -0.56 -17.79
N TYR A 164 9.64 0.36 -18.73
CA TYR A 164 9.12 1.70 -18.48
C TYR A 164 7.64 1.71 -18.05
N ASP A 165 6.82 0.81 -18.59
CA ASP A 165 5.47 0.54 -18.09
C ASP A 165 5.50 -0.16 -16.73
N HIS A 166 6.34 -1.19 -16.55
CA HIS A 166 6.49 -1.93 -15.30
C HIS A 166 6.80 -1.02 -14.13
N SER A 167 7.70 -0.04 -14.31
CA SER A 167 8.04 0.96 -13.27
C SER A 167 6.86 1.82 -12.80
N LYS A 168 5.75 1.84 -13.57
CA LYS A 168 4.49 2.54 -13.27
C LYS A 168 3.32 1.59 -12.98
N MET A 169 3.48 0.28 -13.19
CA MET A 169 2.44 -0.70 -12.98
C MET A 169 2.35 -1.03 -11.49
N ASP A 170 1.34 -0.45 -10.85
CA ASP A 170 1.03 -0.63 -9.43
C ASP A 170 0.32 -1.96 -9.12
N ILE A 171 0.46 -2.41 -7.86
CA ILE A 171 -0.44 -3.40 -7.24
C ILE A 171 -1.91 -2.92 -7.25
N LYS A 172 -2.85 -3.81 -6.90
CA LYS A 172 -4.20 -3.48 -6.45
C LYS A 172 -4.24 -3.58 -4.91
N PRO A 173 -4.15 -2.46 -4.16
CA PRO A 173 -4.29 -2.49 -2.71
C PRO A 173 -5.70 -2.96 -2.31
N ASP A 174 -5.77 -4.09 -1.63
CA ASP A 174 -7.00 -4.62 -1.03
C ASP A 174 -6.72 -5.24 0.35
N ALA A 175 -7.74 -5.84 0.97
CA ALA A 175 -7.63 -6.41 2.31
C ALA A 175 -6.63 -7.58 2.42
N HIS A 176 -6.24 -8.23 1.32
CA HIS A 176 -5.22 -9.28 1.33
C HIS A 176 -3.82 -8.66 1.19
N THR A 177 -3.60 -7.87 0.13
CA THR A 177 -2.29 -7.28 -0.17
C THR A 177 -1.84 -6.32 0.94
N THR A 178 -2.75 -5.50 1.46
CA THR A 178 -2.49 -4.56 2.57
C THR A 178 -2.11 -5.29 3.87
N ARG A 179 -2.84 -6.33 4.27
CA ARG A 179 -2.56 -7.09 5.51
C ARG A 179 -1.23 -7.84 5.45
N VAL A 180 -0.86 -8.38 4.28
CA VAL A 180 0.45 -9.05 4.12
C VAL A 180 1.57 -8.03 4.24
N LEU A 181 1.50 -6.89 3.55
CA LEU A 181 2.49 -5.81 3.68
C LEU A 181 2.60 -5.28 5.12
N PHE A 182 1.48 -5.17 5.84
CA PHE A 182 1.46 -4.79 7.26
C PHE A 182 2.17 -5.83 8.15
N ARG A 183 1.83 -7.11 8.01
CA ARG A 183 2.43 -8.20 8.83
C ARG A 183 3.88 -8.52 8.51
N LEU A 184 4.33 -8.22 7.28
CA LEU A 184 5.75 -8.23 6.92
C LEU A 184 6.50 -7.01 7.47
N GLY A 185 5.80 -5.97 7.96
CA GLY A 185 6.42 -4.77 8.52
C GLY A 185 6.80 -3.71 7.49
N PHE A 186 6.29 -3.79 6.26
CA PHE A 186 6.52 -2.77 5.22
C PHE A 186 5.64 -1.52 5.41
N ILE A 187 4.47 -1.67 6.03
CA ILE A 187 3.56 -0.57 6.41
C ILE A 187 3.17 -0.69 7.90
N THR A 188 2.80 0.43 8.53
CA THR A 188 2.56 0.54 9.98
C THR A 188 1.09 0.49 10.40
N GLU A 189 0.16 0.56 9.45
CA GLU A 189 -1.27 0.34 9.64
C GLU A 189 -1.85 -0.33 8.38
N GLU A 190 -2.99 -1.02 8.47
CA GLU A 190 -3.66 -1.61 7.30
C GLU A 190 -4.35 -0.51 6.46
N ASN A 191 -3.54 0.21 5.66
CA ASN A 191 -3.92 1.35 4.84
C ASN A 191 -3.50 1.13 3.37
N THR A 192 -4.46 1.23 2.46
CA THR A 192 -4.27 0.96 1.01
C THR A 192 -3.32 1.94 0.32
N THR A 193 -3.26 3.20 0.76
CA THR A 193 -2.31 4.20 0.25
C THR A 193 -0.89 3.88 0.71
N LEU A 194 -0.72 3.43 1.95
CA LEU A 194 0.59 2.96 2.44
C LEU A 194 1.03 1.69 1.69
N ALA A 195 0.12 0.75 1.47
CA ALA A 195 0.40 -0.48 0.71
C ALA A 195 0.91 -0.17 -0.72
N LEU A 196 0.24 0.75 -1.41
CA LEU A 196 0.64 1.24 -2.74
C LEU A 196 2.04 1.86 -2.72
N HIS A 197 2.32 2.74 -1.75
CA HIS A 197 3.62 3.39 -1.63
C HIS A 197 4.73 2.40 -1.23
N ALA A 198 4.43 1.41 -0.39
CA ALA A 198 5.38 0.37 -0.02
C ALA A 198 5.78 -0.49 -1.21
N ALA A 199 4.82 -0.93 -2.04
CA ALA A 199 5.10 -1.72 -3.24
C ALA A 199 6.11 -1.01 -4.18
N ARG A 200 5.87 0.29 -4.45
CA ARG A 200 6.76 1.14 -5.26
C ARG A 200 8.17 1.31 -4.68
N LEU A 201 8.34 1.18 -3.37
CA LEU A 201 9.64 1.34 -2.70
C LEU A 201 10.40 0.02 -2.55
N ILE A 202 9.70 -1.11 -2.43
CA ILE A 202 10.33 -2.43 -2.23
C ILE A 202 10.69 -3.12 -3.56
N ASN A 203 9.90 -2.91 -4.62
CA ASN A 203 10.27 -3.33 -5.98
C ASN A 203 10.05 -2.19 -7.01
N PRO A 204 10.94 -1.18 -7.05
CA PRO A 204 10.73 0.02 -7.88
C PRO A 204 10.78 -0.24 -9.40
N GLY A 205 11.42 -1.32 -9.85
CA GLY A 205 11.44 -1.71 -11.26
C GLY A 205 10.09 -2.23 -11.76
N TYR A 206 9.36 -2.97 -10.91
CA TYR A 206 8.02 -3.45 -11.20
C TYR A 206 7.18 -3.57 -9.91
N PRO A 207 6.52 -2.48 -9.46
CA PRO A 207 5.77 -2.47 -8.20
C PRO A 207 4.63 -3.50 -8.14
N GLY A 208 4.00 -3.79 -9.29
CA GLY A 208 2.89 -4.73 -9.43
C GLY A 208 3.27 -6.21 -9.47
N GLU A 209 4.55 -6.55 -9.68
CA GLU A 209 5.04 -7.94 -9.74
C GLU A 209 4.68 -8.74 -8.47
N ILE A 210 4.65 -8.06 -7.32
CA ILE A 210 4.30 -8.64 -6.02
C ILE A 210 2.78 -8.72 -5.73
N ASP A 211 1.90 -8.19 -6.59
CA ASP A 211 0.44 -8.22 -6.34
C ASP A 211 -0.10 -9.66 -6.23
N ALA A 212 0.22 -10.49 -7.22
CA ALA A 212 -0.17 -11.89 -7.30
C ALA A 212 0.27 -12.71 -6.06
N PRO A 213 1.55 -12.72 -5.64
CA PRO A 213 1.95 -13.41 -4.42
C PRO A 213 1.38 -12.79 -3.15
N LEU A 214 1.32 -11.45 -3.01
CA LEU A 214 0.71 -10.81 -1.84
C LEU A 214 -0.77 -11.21 -1.67
N TRP A 215 -1.51 -11.24 -2.77
CA TRP A 215 -2.93 -11.62 -2.80
C TRP A 215 -3.12 -13.11 -2.49
N ASP A 216 -2.36 -14.00 -3.15
CA ASP A 216 -2.46 -15.44 -2.91
C ASP A 216 -2.08 -15.83 -1.47
N ILE A 217 -0.97 -15.28 -0.97
CA ILE A 217 -0.51 -15.50 0.40
C ILE A 217 -1.52 -14.94 1.41
N GLY A 218 -2.08 -13.76 1.13
CA GLY A 218 -3.10 -13.11 1.94
C GLY A 218 -4.46 -13.83 1.95
N ARG A 219 -4.76 -14.69 0.98
CA ARG A 219 -5.95 -15.55 0.93
C ARG A 219 -5.75 -16.90 1.61
N LYS A 220 -4.62 -17.58 1.37
CA LYS A 220 -4.38 -18.98 1.79
C LYS A 220 -3.76 -19.14 3.17
N TRP A 221 -2.76 -18.34 3.53
CA TRP A 221 -2.01 -18.48 4.80
C TRP A 221 -2.19 -17.28 5.72
N CYS A 222 -2.00 -16.07 5.21
CA CYS A 222 -2.02 -14.82 5.98
C CYS A 222 -3.45 -14.25 6.09
N VAL A 223 -4.39 -15.12 6.47
CA VAL A 223 -5.80 -14.77 6.74
C VAL A 223 -5.95 -13.86 7.97
N ALA A 224 -7.06 -13.13 8.07
CA ALA A 224 -7.26 -12.12 9.10
C ALA A 224 -7.16 -12.69 10.53
N SER A 225 -7.91 -13.75 10.82
CA SER A 225 -7.87 -14.48 12.10
C SER A 225 -7.13 -15.80 11.95
N SER A 226 -6.34 -16.18 12.95
CA SER A 226 -5.59 -17.45 13.01
C SER A 226 -4.78 -17.79 11.73
N PRO A 227 -3.83 -16.93 11.32
CA PRO A 227 -3.00 -17.19 10.14
C PRO A 227 -2.13 -18.45 10.28
N LEU A 228 -2.00 -19.18 9.19
CA LEU A 228 -1.22 -20.42 9.07
C LEU A 228 0.27 -20.11 8.88
N CYS A 229 0.88 -19.45 9.87
CA CYS A 229 2.23 -18.91 9.74
C CYS A 229 3.29 -19.99 9.54
N ASP A 230 3.18 -21.15 10.21
CA ASP A 230 4.22 -22.19 10.21
C ASP A 230 4.45 -22.78 8.81
N SER A 231 3.40 -22.85 7.99
CA SER A 231 3.42 -23.33 6.60
C SER A 231 3.41 -22.20 5.56
N CYS A 232 3.53 -20.94 5.97
CA CYS A 232 3.51 -19.79 5.08
C CYS A 232 4.80 -19.70 4.24
N PRO A 233 4.75 -19.42 2.92
CA PRO A 233 5.93 -19.23 2.07
C PRO A 233 6.91 -18.14 2.53
N LEU A 234 6.48 -17.25 3.43
CA LEU A 234 7.28 -16.14 3.98
C LEU A 234 7.72 -16.39 5.44
N ASN A 235 7.52 -17.59 5.98
CA ASN A 235 7.68 -17.89 7.41
C ASN A 235 9.09 -17.57 7.96
N THR A 236 10.14 -17.77 7.17
CA THR A 236 11.54 -17.56 7.58
C THR A 236 11.91 -16.11 7.88
N ASP A 237 11.16 -15.12 7.40
CA ASP A 237 11.47 -13.69 7.59
C ASP A 237 10.22 -12.81 7.83
N CYS A 238 9.17 -13.40 8.41
CA CYS A 238 7.92 -12.69 8.66
C CYS A 238 7.92 -12.00 10.05
N ASN A 239 8.05 -10.67 10.07
CA ASN A 239 8.04 -9.86 11.31
C ASN A 239 6.91 -10.27 12.29
N TYR A 240 5.67 -10.40 11.81
CA TYR A 240 4.52 -10.81 12.63
C TYR A 240 4.68 -12.20 13.25
N TYR A 241 5.26 -13.16 12.52
CA TYR A 241 5.48 -14.52 13.01
C TYR A 241 6.61 -14.57 14.04
N ASN A 242 7.72 -13.88 13.77
CA ASN A 242 8.85 -13.79 14.68
C ASN A 242 8.43 -13.16 16.01
N LEU A 243 7.66 -12.07 16.00
CA LEU A 243 7.09 -11.46 17.20
C LEU A 243 6.17 -12.42 17.97
N LYS A 244 5.29 -13.16 17.27
CA LYS A 244 4.39 -14.16 17.89
C LYS A 244 5.17 -15.28 18.60
N ASN A 245 6.27 -15.73 18.00
CA ASN A 245 7.08 -16.82 18.55
C ASN A 245 7.95 -16.36 19.73
N HIS A 246 8.59 -15.18 19.64
CA HIS A 246 9.35 -14.62 20.77
C HIS A 246 8.46 -14.27 21.96
N GLY A 247 7.22 -13.83 21.73
CA GLY A 247 6.25 -13.53 22.80
C GLY A 247 5.82 -14.73 23.66
N ASN A 248 6.04 -15.96 23.18
CA ASN A 248 5.74 -17.20 23.93
C ASN A 248 6.94 -17.74 24.74
N ASN A 249 8.16 -17.23 24.49
CA ASN A 249 9.40 -17.73 25.12
C ASN A 249 9.88 -16.88 26.31
N SER A 250 9.10 -15.91 26.78
CA SER A 250 9.36 -15.09 27.97
C SER A 250 9.10 -15.85 29.30
N GLY A 251 9.39 -17.15 29.33
CA GLY A 251 9.33 -18.00 30.51
C GLY A 251 10.72 -18.20 31.12
N SER A 252 11.00 -17.50 32.22
CA SER A 252 12.07 -17.77 33.20
C SER A 252 13.47 -18.11 32.65
N ASN A 253 14.34 -17.10 32.58
CA ASN A 253 15.72 -17.32 33.03
C ASN A 253 16.33 -16.05 33.63
N VAL A 254 16.95 -16.21 34.81
CA VAL A 254 17.69 -15.15 35.49
C VAL A 254 19.10 -15.12 34.89
N LEU A 255 19.53 -13.96 34.38
CA LEU A 255 20.94 -13.75 34.03
C LEU A 255 21.67 -13.15 35.22
N ASP A 256 22.62 -13.91 35.74
CA ASP A 256 23.49 -13.51 36.85
C ASP A 256 24.55 -12.50 36.38
N LYS A 257 25.26 -11.90 37.34
CA LYS A 257 26.26 -10.84 37.14
C LYS A 257 27.62 -11.40 36.73
N GLN A 258 28.50 -10.46 36.36
CA GLN A 258 29.95 -10.62 36.10
C GLN A 258 30.22 -11.21 34.70
N ASN A 259 31.12 -10.63 33.90
CA ASN A 259 32.52 -10.40 34.29
C ASN A 259 33.14 -9.08 33.76
N LYS A 260 34.40 -8.79 34.12
CA LYS A 260 35.18 -7.60 33.72
C LYS A 260 36.47 -7.94 32.97
N GLY A 261 36.84 -7.08 32.01
CA GLY A 261 38.12 -7.02 31.28
C GLY A 261 37.96 -6.01 30.12
N LEU A 262 38.83 -5.06 29.79
CA LEU A 262 40.27 -4.85 30.09
C LEU A 262 41.17 -5.99 29.59
N ILE A 263 42.23 -5.80 28.79
CA ILE A 263 42.84 -4.59 28.15
C ILE A 263 43.06 -4.92 26.63
N ILE A 264 43.79 -4.26 25.72
CA ILE A 264 44.91 -3.27 25.66
C ILE A 264 44.60 -2.23 24.54
N LEU A 265 45.22 -1.04 24.55
CA LEU A 265 45.42 -0.17 23.38
C LEU A 265 46.89 -0.18 22.98
N ASP A 266 47.22 -0.31 21.69
CA ASP A 266 48.53 0.07 21.16
C ASP A 266 48.43 0.55 19.70
N GLN A 267 49.41 1.33 19.25
CA GLN A 267 49.44 1.99 17.94
C GLN A 267 50.73 1.66 17.19
N SER A 268 50.61 1.22 15.94
CA SER A 268 51.70 1.29 14.97
C SER A 268 51.16 1.74 13.62
N SER A 269 51.77 2.79 13.06
CA SER A 269 51.43 3.39 11.77
C SER A 269 52.17 2.72 10.63
N ASP A 270 51.51 2.52 9.50
CA ASP A 270 52.21 2.52 8.21
C ASP A 270 51.30 3.09 7.10
N GLN A 271 51.90 3.68 6.07
CA GLN A 271 51.22 4.66 5.20
C GLN A 271 51.41 4.31 3.70
N LYS A 272 50.31 4.06 2.95
CA LYS A 272 50.37 3.85 1.49
C LYS A 272 49.04 4.11 0.76
N SER A 273 49.20 4.47 -0.52
CA SER A 273 48.23 4.63 -1.62
C SER A 273 46.83 5.22 -1.33
N MET A 274 46.55 6.36 -1.97
CA MET A 274 45.18 6.81 -2.23
C MET A 274 44.60 6.05 -3.43
N ASP A 275 43.88 4.95 -3.16
CA ASP A 275 43.01 4.32 -4.16
C ASP A 275 41.61 4.96 -4.07
N PHE A 276 41.05 5.36 -5.22
CA PHE A 276 39.82 6.16 -5.31
C PHE A 276 38.58 5.26 -5.47
N GLU A 277 38.29 4.41 -4.49
CA GLU A 277 37.16 3.48 -4.52
C GLU A 277 36.06 3.77 -3.48
N SER A 278 34.82 3.81 -3.98
CA SER A 278 33.51 3.73 -3.31
C SER A 278 33.40 3.93 -1.78
N SER A 279 32.88 5.09 -1.36
CA SER A 279 32.28 5.30 -0.03
C SER A 279 30.82 5.78 -0.12
N TYR A 280 29.88 4.84 -0.32
CA TYR A 280 28.43 5.12 -0.28
C TYR A 280 27.61 3.98 0.38
N SER A 281 28.13 3.44 1.48
CA SER A 281 27.46 2.41 2.29
C SER A 281 27.70 2.57 3.80
N ASP A 282 27.75 3.80 4.29
CA ASP A 282 27.84 4.08 5.74
C ASP A 282 26.48 3.87 6.41
N GLU A 283 26.36 2.77 7.17
CA GLU A 283 25.28 2.59 8.14
C GLU A 283 25.54 3.48 9.37
N LEU A 284 24.47 4.06 9.93
CA LEU A 284 24.58 4.88 11.14
C LEU A 284 24.99 4.04 12.37
N SER A 285 25.91 4.59 13.18
CA SER A 285 26.25 4.01 14.47
C SER A 285 25.02 3.98 15.40
N LYS A 286 25.04 3.08 16.40
CA LYS A 286 23.93 2.93 17.35
C LYS A 286 23.71 4.20 18.17
N GLU A 287 24.77 4.95 18.42
CA GLU A 287 24.82 6.23 19.11
C GLU A 287 24.16 7.31 18.26
N ALA A 288 24.55 7.45 16.98
CA ALA A 288 23.97 8.42 16.06
C ALA A 288 22.48 8.11 15.74
N LEU A 289 22.12 6.83 15.70
CA LEU A 289 20.72 6.38 15.63
C LEU A 289 19.95 6.77 16.90
N GLY A 290 20.53 6.57 18.09
CA GLY A 290 19.96 6.97 19.38
C GLY A 290 19.75 8.49 19.49
N GLU A 291 20.74 9.29 19.06
CA GLU A 291 20.61 10.74 18.91
C GLU A 291 19.46 11.11 17.98
N PHE A 292 19.28 10.38 16.87
CA PHE A 292 18.21 10.63 15.92
C PHE A 292 16.82 10.35 16.49
N TYR A 293 16.64 9.25 17.23
CA TYR A 293 15.41 8.98 17.98
C TYR A 293 15.09 10.11 18.96
N TYR A 294 16.09 10.55 19.75
CA TYR A 294 15.92 11.65 20.69
C TYR A 294 15.58 12.97 19.99
N LEU A 295 16.23 13.25 18.86
CA LEU A 295 15.98 14.44 18.03
C LEU A 295 14.54 14.50 17.51
N ILE A 296 14.03 13.39 16.99
CA ILE A 296 12.64 13.23 16.53
C ILE A 296 11.66 13.41 17.71
N ALA A 297 11.86 12.67 18.81
CA ALA A 297 10.97 12.70 19.97
C ALA A 297 10.98 14.05 20.72
N SER A 298 12.09 14.80 20.69
CA SER A 298 12.14 16.18 21.17
C SER A 298 11.33 17.11 20.26
N PHE A 299 11.60 17.07 18.95
CA PHE A 299 10.93 17.92 17.97
C PHE A 299 9.40 17.71 17.94
N GLU A 300 8.92 16.48 18.05
CA GLU A 300 7.48 16.19 18.07
C GLU A 300 6.75 16.79 19.28
N ARG A 301 7.41 16.85 20.45
CA ARG A 301 6.87 17.52 21.65
C ARG A 301 6.85 19.05 21.45
N GLU A 302 7.98 19.62 21.03
CA GLU A 302 8.08 21.06 20.72
C GLU A 302 7.03 21.53 19.70
N LEU A 303 6.74 20.69 18.70
CA LEU A 303 5.73 20.92 17.66
C LEU A 303 4.30 20.79 18.19
N ARG A 304 4.01 19.77 18.99
CA ARG A 304 2.71 19.57 19.66
C ARG A 304 2.37 20.79 20.51
N ASP A 305 3.30 21.24 21.34
CA ASP A 305 3.14 22.39 22.23
C ASP A 305 2.98 23.70 21.46
N PHE A 306 3.76 23.91 20.41
CA PHE A 306 3.66 25.08 19.54
C PHE A 306 2.29 25.16 18.84
N ILE A 307 1.82 24.07 18.22
CA ILE A 307 0.52 24.06 17.53
C ILE A 307 -0.63 24.21 18.53
N LYS A 308 -0.57 23.54 19.68
CA LYS A 308 -1.55 23.71 20.77
C LYS A 308 -1.61 25.16 21.24
N GLY A 309 -0.44 25.78 21.49
CA GLY A 309 -0.32 27.17 21.90
C GLY A 309 -0.92 28.16 20.89
N LYS A 310 -0.67 27.96 19.58
CA LYS A 310 -1.22 28.82 18.53
C LYS A 310 -2.73 28.67 18.32
N LEU A 311 -3.28 27.48 18.53
CA LEU A 311 -4.74 27.25 18.44
C LEU A 311 -5.50 27.73 19.70
N GLY A 312 -4.81 27.84 20.84
CA GLY A 312 -5.35 28.32 22.11
C GLY A 312 -6.19 27.30 22.88
N LEU A 313 -6.80 27.71 23.99
CA LEU A 313 -7.50 26.81 24.93
C LEU A 313 -8.66 26.02 24.29
N ASP A 314 -9.31 26.57 23.26
CA ASP A 314 -10.39 25.91 22.52
C ASP A 314 -9.91 25.07 21.31
N PHE A 315 -8.63 24.67 21.24
CA PHE A 315 -8.07 23.99 20.07
C PHE A 315 -8.87 22.75 19.64
N GLU A 316 -9.36 21.93 20.57
CA GLU A 316 -10.16 20.74 20.25
C GLU A 316 -11.49 21.10 19.59
N LYS A 317 -12.19 22.12 20.09
CA LYS A 317 -13.45 22.62 19.50
C LYS A 317 -13.22 23.20 18.11
N ARG A 318 -12.09 23.89 17.91
CA ARG A 318 -11.67 24.42 16.60
C ARG A 318 -11.41 23.28 15.61
N ILE A 319 -10.59 22.30 15.97
CA ILE A 319 -10.31 21.12 15.13
C ILE A 319 -11.60 20.33 14.84
N ALA A 320 -12.46 20.08 15.83
CA ALA A 320 -13.73 19.38 15.65
C ALA A 320 -14.66 20.07 14.63
N ARG A 321 -14.78 21.41 14.71
CA ARG A 321 -15.63 22.22 13.82
C ARG A 321 -15.03 22.37 12.42
N ASP A 322 -13.74 22.65 12.34
CA ASP A 322 -13.09 23.13 11.11
C ASP A 322 -12.36 22.02 10.33
N LEU A 323 -12.08 20.88 10.98
CA LEU A 323 -11.32 19.72 10.50
C LEU A 323 -11.85 18.40 11.12
N SER A 324 -13.16 18.18 11.09
CA SER A 324 -13.82 17.01 11.71
C SER A 324 -13.18 15.66 11.35
N TYR A 325 -12.75 15.45 10.11
CA TYR A 325 -12.07 14.22 9.67
C TYR A 325 -10.71 13.96 10.34
N ILE A 326 -10.02 15.02 10.80
CA ILE A 326 -8.82 14.91 11.65
C ILE A 326 -9.28 14.55 13.07
N PHE A 327 -10.25 15.28 13.63
CA PHE A 327 -10.80 15.02 14.96
C PHE A 327 -11.24 13.54 15.14
N ASP A 328 -12.05 13.03 14.21
CA ASP A 328 -12.51 11.63 14.16
C ASP A 328 -11.35 10.62 14.06
N THR A 329 -10.21 11.03 13.49
CA THR A 329 -9.02 10.20 13.31
C THR A 329 -8.15 10.19 14.56
N LEU A 330 -8.03 11.32 15.27
CA LEU A 330 -7.40 11.38 16.58
C LEU A 330 -8.23 10.60 17.62
N GLU A 331 -9.55 10.75 17.61
CA GLU A 331 -10.48 9.98 18.46
C GLU A 331 -10.38 8.47 18.19
N ARG A 332 -10.25 8.07 16.92
CA ARG A 332 -10.05 6.66 16.55
C ARG A 332 -8.76 6.08 17.11
N ARG A 333 -7.68 6.87 17.17
CA ARG A 333 -6.39 6.47 17.80
C ARG A 333 -6.53 6.40 19.32
N LYS A 334 -7.14 7.40 19.98
CA LYS A 334 -7.43 7.39 21.42
C LYS A 334 -8.27 6.17 21.86
N ARG A 335 -9.25 5.78 21.05
CA ARG A 335 -10.07 4.54 21.23
C ARG A 335 -9.36 3.24 20.82
N SER A 336 -8.14 3.32 20.27
CA SER A 336 -7.27 2.18 20.03
C SER A 336 -6.46 1.87 21.28
N ASP A 337 -5.83 2.88 21.89
CA ASP A 337 -5.03 2.77 23.12
C ASP A 337 -5.85 2.15 24.27
N ILE A 338 -7.03 2.71 24.53
CA ILE A 338 -7.98 2.21 25.55
C ILE A 338 -8.33 0.74 25.30
N ARG A 339 -8.40 0.30 24.04
CA ARG A 339 -8.74 -1.09 23.66
C ARG A 339 -7.59 -2.06 23.87
N ILE A 340 -6.35 -1.59 23.81
CA ILE A 340 -5.14 -2.40 24.06
C ILE A 340 -4.64 -2.27 25.52
N GLY A 341 -5.40 -1.61 26.40
CA GLY A 341 -5.07 -1.45 27.81
C GLY A 341 -4.00 -0.39 28.10
N VAL A 342 -3.82 0.58 27.19
CA VAL A 342 -2.95 1.75 27.39
C VAL A 342 -3.80 2.91 27.91
N ASP A 343 -3.34 3.56 28.98
CA ASP A 343 -3.97 4.77 29.51
C ASP A 343 -3.95 5.89 28.45
N PRO A 344 -5.10 6.48 28.10
CA PRO A 344 -5.18 7.43 27.00
C PRO A 344 -4.56 8.78 27.36
N GLU A 345 -3.81 9.34 26.41
CA GLU A 345 -3.29 10.70 26.48
C GLU A 345 -4.42 11.72 26.72
N SER A 346 -4.16 12.70 27.59
CA SER A 346 -5.16 13.67 28.06
C SER A 346 -5.69 14.54 26.92
N ASP A 347 -4.80 15.26 26.24
CA ASP A 347 -5.09 16.09 25.07
C ASP A 347 -5.29 15.24 23.81
N LEU A 348 -6.30 15.54 23.00
CA LEU A 348 -6.55 14.82 21.75
C LEU A 348 -5.44 15.08 20.69
N ILE A 349 -4.76 16.22 20.75
CA ILE A 349 -3.62 16.55 19.85
C ILE A 349 -2.37 15.69 20.11
N SER A 350 -2.31 14.95 21.24
CA SER A 350 -1.24 13.98 21.47
C SER A 350 -1.20 12.87 20.42
N TYR A 351 -2.34 12.56 19.81
CA TYR A 351 -2.52 11.52 18.81
C TYR A 351 -2.11 11.92 17.38
N ALA A 352 -1.56 13.13 17.17
CA ALA A 352 -1.36 13.69 15.84
C ALA A 352 -0.05 13.27 15.14
N GLY A 353 -0.20 12.84 13.88
CA GLY A 353 0.88 12.59 12.94
C GLY A 353 1.33 13.87 12.22
N LEU A 354 2.48 13.81 11.53
CA LEU A 354 2.94 14.94 10.69
C LEU A 354 1.93 15.25 9.57
N GLY A 355 1.25 14.24 9.03
CA GLY A 355 0.16 14.43 8.05
C GLY A 355 -1.04 15.21 8.59
N ASP A 356 -1.36 15.04 9.89
CA ASP A 356 -2.44 15.77 10.56
C ASP A 356 -2.00 17.23 10.83
N TYR A 357 -0.76 17.43 11.29
CA TYR A 357 -0.19 18.77 11.46
C TYR A 357 -0.12 19.57 10.15
N ILE A 358 0.16 18.94 9.00
CA ILE A 358 0.06 19.59 7.68
C ILE A 358 -1.37 20.14 7.44
N GLN A 359 -2.42 19.36 7.72
CA GLN A 359 -3.79 19.84 7.51
C GLN A 359 -4.18 20.95 8.48
N ILE A 360 -3.71 20.89 9.74
CA ILE A 360 -3.93 21.93 10.75
C ILE A 360 -3.25 23.25 10.32
N VAL A 361 -1.98 23.19 9.92
CA VAL A 361 -1.21 24.36 9.45
C VAL A 361 -1.85 24.98 8.21
N ARG A 362 -2.18 24.16 7.20
CA ARG A 362 -2.88 24.56 5.98
C ARG A 362 -4.25 25.20 6.24
N LYS A 363 -4.97 24.75 7.27
CA LYS A 363 -6.32 25.27 7.61
C LYS A 363 -6.27 26.65 8.26
N TYR A 364 -5.22 26.94 9.02
CA TYR A 364 -5.08 28.19 9.77
C TYR A 364 -3.80 28.96 9.37
N PRO A 365 -3.61 29.31 8.08
CA PRO A 365 -2.34 29.86 7.60
C PRO A 365 -1.95 31.15 8.31
N ARG A 366 -2.91 31.99 8.71
CA ARG A 366 -2.67 33.22 9.49
C ARG A 366 -2.08 33.00 10.90
N LEU A 367 -2.04 31.77 11.41
CA LEU A 367 -1.42 31.42 12.69
C LEU A 367 -0.04 30.76 12.52
N PHE A 368 0.29 30.34 11.29
CA PHE A 368 1.36 29.38 10.99
C PHE A 368 2.23 29.76 9.78
N SER A 369 1.94 30.87 9.11
CA SER A 369 2.73 31.39 8.00
C SER A 369 2.55 32.90 7.85
N GLU A 370 3.60 33.60 7.39
CA GLU A 370 3.55 35.02 7.06
C GLU A 370 2.90 35.25 5.68
N ASN A 371 3.08 34.32 4.75
CA ASN A 371 2.56 34.38 3.39
C ASN A 371 2.38 32.95 2.79
N ALA A 372 1.93 32.86 1.53
CA ALA A 372 1.63 31.58 0.88
C ALA A 372 2.88 30.75 0.47
N GLU A 373 4.03 31.39 0.29
CA GLU A 373 5.31 30.75 -0.05
C GLU A 373 5.92 30.10 1.20
N ASP A 374 5.96 30.84 2.31
CA ASP A 374 6.33 30.36 3.65
C ASP A 374 5.47 29.14 4.10
N LEU A 375 4.16 29.17 3.82
CA LEU A 375 3.27 28.02 4.04
C LEU A 375 3.67 26.80 3.18
N GLY A 376 4.08 27.04 1.93
CA GLY A 376 4.53 26.00 0.99
C GLY A 376 5.84 25.34 1.42
N ASP A 377 6.80 26.11 1.93
CA ASP A 377 8.04 25.60 2.50
C ASP A 377 7.77 24.77 3.75
N VAL A 378 6.97 25.27 4.69
CA VAL A 378 6.59 24.57 5.92
C VAL A 378 5.92 23.23 5.62
N GLU A 379 4.97 23.21 4.67
CA GLU A 379 4.39 21.96 4.16
C GLU A 379 5.45 21.03 3.56
N THR A 380 6.41 21.57 2.81
CA THR A 380 7.46 20.78 2.14
C THR A 380 8.40 20.13 3.15
N PHE A 381 8.84 20.86 4.17
CA PHE A 381 9.67 20.27 5.24
C PHE A 381 8.90 19.28 6.12
N PHE A 382 7.59 19.44 6.33
CA PHE A 382 6.78 18.38 6.95
C PHE A 382 6.66 17.12 6.07
N LYS A 383 6.47 17.25 4.76
CA LYS A 383 6.46 16.10 3.81
C LYS A 383 7.82 15.41 3.75
N LEU A 384 8.90 16.19 3.81
CA LEU A 384 10.28 15.69 3.89
C LEU A 384 10.49 14.87 5.17
N LEU A 385 10.08 15.39 6.34
CA LEU A 385 10.20 14.66 7.60
C LEU A 385 9.26 13.44 7.68
N ALA A 386 8.07 13.50 7.07
CA ALA A 386 7.13 12.38 7.01
C ALA A 386 7.57 11.25 6.06
N SER A 387 8.38 11.56 5.04
CA SER A 387 8.95 10.55 4.14
C SER A 387 10.28 9.98 4.66
N GLN A 388 11.15 10.81 5.24
CA GLN A 388 12.52 10.43 5.62
C GLN A 388 12.70 10.09 7.11
N GLY A 389 11.97 10.74 8.02
CA GLY A 389 12.28 10.73 9.46
C GLY A 389 11.23 10.10 10.39
N ARG A 390 9.94 10.08 10.04
CA ARG A 390 8.87 9.58 10.93
C ARG A 390 8.07 8.42 10.32
N ASN A 391 8.35 7.21 10.82
CA ASN A 391 7.46 6.05 10.75
C ASN A 391 7.44 5.42 12.17
N PRO A 392 6.30 5.03 12.76
CA PRO A 392 6.27 4.49 14.13
C PRO A 392 7.21 3.30 14.39
N LEU A 393 7.54 2.53 13.34
CA LEU A 393 8.57 1.49 13.38
C LEU A 393 9.86 1.96 12.71
N MET A 394 10.59 2.85 13.39
CA MET A 394 11.98 3.20 13.04
C MET A 394 12.97 2.03 13.30
N HIS A 395 12.59 1.06 14.15
CA HIS A 395 13.45 -0.07 14.55
C HIS A 395 13.79 -1.09 13.45
N CYS A 396 13.17 -1.01 12.26
CA CYS A 396 13.33 -1.99 11.18
C CYS A 396 13.66 -1.36 9.81
N ARG A 397 14.31 -0.19 9.79
CA ARG A 397 14.84 0.44 8.57
C ARG A 397 16.33 0.71 8.74
N VAL A 398 17.13 0.44 7.70
CA VAL A 398 18.47 1.04 7.59
C VAL A 398 18.26 2.53 7.33
N LEU A 399 18.43 3.35 8.37
CA LEU A 399 18.47 4.80 8.26
C LEU A 399 19.80 5.15 7.58
N SER A 400 19.77 5.61 6.34
CA SER A 400 20.99 6.05 5.66
C SER A 400 21.47 7.40 6.20
N MET A 401 22.77 7.68 6.08
CA MET A 401 23.33 8.99 6.40
C MET A 401 22.58 10.13 5.70
N GLN A 402 22.15 9.92 4.44
CA GLN A 402 21.33 10.88 3.71
C GLN A 402 19.98 11.13 4.42
N MET A 403 19.23 10.08 4.78
CA MET A 403 17.93 10.23 5.47
C MET A 403 18.06 10.95 6.82
N PHE A 404 19.13 10.65 7.57
CA PHE A 404 19.49 11.31 8.82
C PHE A 404 19.78 12.80 8.61
N HIS A 405 20.66 13.16 7.68
CA HIS A 405 21.00 14.56 7.39
C HIS A 405 19.80 15.34 6.85
N THR A 406 19.04 14.78 5.90
CA THR A 406 17.83 15.39 5.35
C THR A 406 16.78 15.66 6.44
N SER A 407 16.56 14.70 7.34
CA SER A 407 15.61 14.87 8.45
C SER A 407 16.12 15.85 9.52
N LYS A 408 17.43 15.85 9.82
CA LYS A 408 18.08 16.83 10.73
C LYS A 408 17.94 18.26 10.19
N SER A 409 18.11 18.46 8.89
CA SER A 409 17.87 19.74 8.21
C SER A 409 16.39 20.15 8.22
N ALA A 410 15.46 19.22 8.01
CA ALA A 410 14.03 19.49 8.10
C ALA A 410 13.61 19.94 9.52
N ILE A 411 14.11 19.26 10.56
CA ILE A 411 13.88 19.64 11.95
C ILE A 411 14.53 20.99 12.29
N ALA A 412 15.70 21.29 11.73
CA ALA A 412 16.35 22.60 11.88
C ALA A 412 15.51 23.73 11.26
N PHE A 413 15.01 23.55 10.03
CA PHE A 413 14.11 24.51 9.39
C PHE A 413 12.82 24.69 10.20
N LEU A 414 12.14 23.60 10.55
CA LEU A 414 10.86 23.66 11.27
C LEU A 414 11.05 24.27 12.68
N ARG A 415 12.18 24.06 13.35
CA ARG A 415 12.52 24.79 14.60
C ARG A 415 12.78 26.28 14.39
N GLN A 416 13.31 26.72 13.24
CA GLN A 416 13.45 28.14 12.92
C GLN A 416 12.09 28.77 12.60
N TRP A 417 11.24 28.08 11.83
CA TRP A 417 9.85 28.47 11.58
C TRP A 417 9.05 28.60 12.89
N MET A 418 9.09 27.61 13.78
CA MET A 418 8.44 27.67 15.10
C MET A 418 8.98 28.80 16.00
N LYS A 419 10.18 29.33 15.73
CA LYS A 419 10.72 30.51 16.43
C LYS A 419 10.28 31.81 15.77
N ARG A 420 10.30 31.91 14.43
CA ARG A 420 9.81 33.06 13.66
C ARG A 420 8.34 33.35 13.96
N MET A 421 7.52 32.29 13.97
CA MET A 421 6.08 32.39 14.17
C MET A 421 5.64 32.55 15.62
N ARG A 422 6.53 32.48 16.63
CA ARG A 422 6.15 32.12 18.02
C ARG A 422 5.35 33.17 18.79
#